data_AF-A0A920AN71-F1
#
_entry.id   AF-A0A920AN71-F1
#
_cell.length_a   1.000
_cell.length_b   1.000
_cell.length_c   1.000
_cell.angle_alpha   90.00
_cell.angle_beta   90.00
_cell.angle_gamma   90.00
#
_symmetry.space_group_name_H-M   'P 1'
#
loop_
_entity.id
_entity.type
_entity.pdbx_description
1 polymer ?
#
loop_
_entity_poly.entity_id
_entity_poly.type
_entity_poly.pdbx_seq_one_letter_code
_entity_poly.pdbx_strand_id
1 'polypeptide(L)' 'MLSKHGENTPIARNITATEVGNAAAFLLSDLSSGITGQTIYVDGGYNIQATSFD' A
#
# COMPACT_ATOMS: atom_id res chain seq x y z
N MET A 1 -17.41 -2.63 6.40
CA MET A 1 -16.75 -2.82 5.09
C MET A 1 -15.34 -2.25 5.09
N LEU A 2 -15.15 -0.94 5.29
CA LEU A 2 -13.80 -0.34 5.37
C LEU A 2 -12.97 -0.81 6.59
N SER A 3 -13.57 -0.97 7.77
CA SER A 3 -12.86 -1.46 8.97
C SER A 3 -12.28 -2.86 8.78
N LYS A 4 -13.11 -3.79 8.29
CA LYS A 4 -12.73 -5.19 8.01
C LYS A 4 -11.56 -5.29 7.01
N HIS A 5 -11.48 -4.36 6.05
CA HIS A 5 -10.38 -4.35 5.10
C HIS A 5 -9.05 -4.07 5.80
N GLY A 6 -9.00 -3.05 6.67
CA GLY A 6 -7.82 -2.70 7.44
C GLY A 6 -7.38 -3.80 8.42
N GLU A 7 -8.33 -4.39 9.13
CA GLU A 7 -8.09 -5.52 10.05
C GLU A 7 -7.44 -6.71 9.32
N ASN A 8 -7.90 -6.98 8.10
CA ASN A 8 -7.37 -8.02 7.23
C ASN A 8 -6.20 -7.52 6.38
N THR A 9 -5.35 -6.64 6.89
CA THR A 9 -4.04 -6.35 6.28
C THR A 9 -2.93 -6.78 7.23
N PRO A 10 -1.73 -7.15 6.75
CA PRO A 10 -0.56 -7.33 7.61
C PRO A 10 -0.27 -6.17 8.58
N ILE A 11 -0.59 -4.93 8.19
CA ILE A 11 -0.43 -3.74 9.03
C ILE A 11 -1.63 -3.52 10.01
N ALA A 12 -2.69 -4.33 9.89
CA ALA A 12 -3.88 -4.36 10.76
C ALA A 12 -4.61 -3.00 10.89
N ARG A 13 -4.52 -2.15 9.85
CA ARG A 13 -5.31 -0.92 9.72
C ARG A 13 -5.44 -0.51 8.26
N ASN A 14 -6.38 0.38 7.99
CA ASN A 14 -6.42 1.06 6.70
C ASN A 14 -5.19 1.96 6.52
N ILE A 15 -4.73 2.04 5.28
CA ILE A 15 -3.80 3.08 4.86
C ILE A 15 -4.50 4.44 4.79
N THR A 16 -3.69 5.48 4.81
CA THR A 16 -4.10 6.87 4.72
C THR A 16 -3.75 7.45 3.35
N ALA A 17 -4.46 8.52 2.94
CA ALA A 17 -4.12 9.26 1.73
C ALA A 17 -2.68 9.80 1.76
N THR A 18 -2.18 10.17 2.95
CA THR A 18 -0.80 10.64 3.15
C THR A 18 0.23 9.55 2.83
N GLU A 19 -0.04 8.28 3.18
CA GLU A 19 0.87 7.18 2.85
C GLU A 19 0.98 6.96 1.34
N VAL A 20 -0.13 7.06 0.61
CA VAL A 20 -0.14 7.04 -0.86
C VAL A 20 0.59 8.26 -1.43
N GLY A 21 0.32 9.45 -0.89
CA GLY A 21 0.97 10.70 -1.31
C GLY A 21 2.49 10.67 -1.13
N ASN A 22 2.97 10.13 -0.01
CA ASN A 22 4.40 10.00 0.27
C ASN A 22 5.08 9.02 -0.70
N ALA A 23 4.44 7.88 -1.00
CA ALA A 23 4.96 6.94 -1.99
C ALA A 23 5.00 7.57 -3.39
N ALA A 24 3.96 8.30 -3.79
CA ALA A 24 3.94 9.03 -5.05
C ALA A 24 5.02 10.12 -5.11
N ALA A 25 5.21 10.88 -4.02
CA ALA A 25 6.24 11.90 -3.93
C ALA A 25 7.65 11.31 -4.06
N PHE A 26 7.91 10.14 -3.46
CA PHE A 26 9.15 9.40 -3.67
C PHE A 26 9.32 8.99 -5.14
N LEU A 27 8.29 8.39 -5.76
CA LEU A 27 8.34 7.89 -7.14
C LEU A 27 8.47 9.01 -8.21
N LEU A 28 8.08 10.24 -7.87
CA LEU A 28 8.24 11.41 -8.74
C LEU A 28 9.56 12.16 -8.50
N SER A 29 10.36 11.76 -7.51
CA SER A 29 11.62 12.41 -7.18
C SER A 29 12.82 11.74 -7.87
N ASP A 30 13.97 12.42 -7.88
CA ASP A 30 15.22 11.86 -8.42
C ASP A 30 15.69 10.59 -7.67
N LEU A 31 15.20 10.38 -6.44
CA LEU A 31 15.55 9.22 -5.61
C LEU A 31 15.05 7.90 -6.20
N SER A 32 14.03 7.94 -7.06
CA SER A 32 13.49 6.77 -7.75
C SER A 32 13.93 6.68 -9.21
N SER A 33 15.01 7.37 -9.62
CA SER A 33 15.49 7.42 -11.01
C SER A 33 15.73 6.05 -11.67
N GLY A 34 15.97 5.00 -10.88
CA GLY A 34 16.12 3.62 -11.37
C GLY A 34 14.84 2.79 -11.41
N ILE A 35 13.68 3.33 -11.01
CA ILE A 35 12.41 2.60 -10.89
C ILE A 35 11.49 3.01 -12.04
N THR A 36 11.23 2.08 -12.95
CA THR A 36 10.34 2.31 -14.09
C THR A 36 9.56 1.05 -14.46
N GLY A 37 8.36 1.22 -15.03
CA GLY A 37 7.50 0.10 -15.48
C GLY A 37 6.97 -0.79 -14.35
N GLN A 38 7.01 -0.34 -13.10
CA GLN A 38 6.60 -1.13 -11.92
C GLN A 38 5.21 -0.73 -11.43
N THR A 39 4.49 -1.72 -10.89
CA THR A 39 3.30 -1.49 -10.05
C THR A 39 3.72 -1.64 -8.59
N ILE A 40 3.69 -0.55 -7.84
CA ILE A 40 4.05 -0.52 -6.42
C ILE A 40 2.78 -0.49 -5.58
N TYR A 41 2.61 -1.49 -4.70
CA TYR A 41 1.45 -1.59 -3.82
C TYR A 41 1.64 -0.74 -2.55
N VAL A 42 0.63 0.06 -2.23
CA VAL A 42 0.54 0.86 -1.00
C VAL A 42 -0.84 0.60 -0.39
N ASP A 43 -0.98 -0.56 0.24
CA ASP A 43 -2.29 -1.11 0.64
C ASP A 43 -2.26 -1.84 2.00
N GLY A 44 -1.22 -1.60 2.80
CA GLY A 44 -1.04 -2.30 4.07
C GLY A 44 -0.62 -3.77 3.93
N GLY A 45 -0.31 -4.24 2.72
CA GLY A 45 -0.01 -5.63 2.40
C GLY A 45 -1.26 -6.46 2.12
N TYR A 46 -2.38 -5.83 1.75
CA TYR A 46 -3.60 -6.56 1.41
C TYR A 46 -3.39 -7.48 0.20
N ASN A 47 -2.65 -7.02 -0.81
CA ASN A 47 -2.42 -7.76 -2.05
C ASN A 47 -1.72 -9.11 -1.89
N ILE A 48 -0.92 -9.31 -0.83
CA ILE A 48 -0.21 -10.58 -0.58
C ILE A 48 -1.08 -11.59 0.18
N GLN A 49 -2.26 -11.18 0.63
CA GLN A 49 -3.09 -12.02 1.47
C GLN A 49 -3.82 -13.08 0.63
N ALA A 50 -3.50 -14.35 0.86
CA ALA A 50 -4.08 -15.47 0.11
C ALA A 50 -5.46 -15.91 0.65
N THR A 51 -5.69 -15.73 1.95
CA THR A 51 -6.93 -16.13 2.64
C THR A 51 -7.26 -15.11 3.71
N SER A 52 -8.55 -14.81 3.89
CA SER A 52 -9.04 -14.09 5.07
C SER A 52 -9.93 -15.02 5.87
N PHE A 53 -9.81 -14.98 7.20
CA PHE A 53 -10.68 -15.70 8.12
C PHE A 53 -11.69 -14.71 8.69
N ASP A 54 -12.94 -15.16 8.83
CA ASP A 54 -14.01 -14.39 9.48
C ASP A 54 -13.93 -14.48 11.01
#